data_AF-A0A3B8U9R1-F1
#
_entry.id   AF-A0A3B8U9R1-F1
#
_cell.length_a   1.000
_cell.length_b   1.000
_cell.length_c   1.000
_cell.angle_alpha   90.00
_cell.angle_beta   90.00
_cell.angle_gamma   90.00
#
_symmetry.space_group_name_H-M   'P 1'
#
loop_
_entity.id
_entity.type
_entity.pdbx_description
1 polymer ?
#
loop_
_entity_poly.entity_id
_entity_poly.type
_entity_poly.pdbx_seq_one_letter_code
_entity_poly.pdbx_strand_id
1 'polypeptide(L)' 'MNYRHSFHAGNFADLVKHALVLWLLKDRQSRGRVTVLDTHAGAGLYDLSGDAQRSREAEAGVARLMTAE' A
#
# COMPACT_ATOMS: atom_id res chain seq x y z
N MET A 1 15.67 -4.83 -12.76
CA MET A 1 14.67 -5.78 -12.20
C MET A 1 13.39 -5.64 -12.99
N ASN A 2 12.73 -6.75 -13.31
CA ASN A 2 11.49 -6.75 -14.12
C ASN A 2 10.22 -6.55 -13.28
N TYR A 3 10.31 -6.61 -11.95
CA TYR A 3 9.19 -6.33 -11.06
C TYR A 3 8.97 -4.81 -10.96
N ARG A 4 7.75 -4.36 -11.23
CA ARG A 4 7.32 -2.97 -11.01
C ARG A 4 6.07 -2.97 -10.16
N HIS A 5 6.15 -2.39 -8.97
CA HIS A 5 5.03 -2.37 -8.04
C HIS A 5 3.82 -1.56 -8.55
N SER A 6 4.01 -0.71 -9.56
CA SER A 6 2.92 0.01 -10.25
C SER A 6 1.84 -0.91 -10.85
N PHE A 7 2.17 -2.16 -11.21
CA PHE A 7 1.18 -3.14 -11.65
C PHE A 7 0.35 -3.72 -10.49
N HIS A 8 0.81 -3.63 -9.25
CA HIS A 8 0.20 -4.28 -8.09
C HIS A 8 -0.32 -3.28 -7.06
N ALA A 9 -0.06 -2.00 -7.25
CA ALA A 9 -0.39 -0.94 -6.32
C ALA A 9 -1.89 -0.94 -5.99
N GLY A 10 -2.21 -0.99 -4.70
CA GLY A 10 -3.59 -0.97 -4.20
C GLY A 10 -4.32 -2.30 -4.26
N ASN A 11 -3.63 -3.43 -4.53
CA ASN A 11 -4.22 -4.75 -4.44
C ASN A 11 -4.51 -5.18 -2.99
N PHE A 12 -5.07 -6.38 -2.79
CA PHE A 12 -5.39 -6.90 -1.45
C PHE A 12 -4.17 -7.01 -0.51
N ALA A 13 -2.98 -7.32 -1.06
CA ALA A 13 -1.77 -7.47 -0.28
C ALA A 13 -1.30 -6.11 0.26
N ASP A 14 -1.42 -5.05 -0.53
CA ASP A 14 -1.20 -3.68 -0.09
C ASP A 14 -2.17 -3.27 1.02
N LEU A 15 -3.44 -3.69 0.96
CA LEU A 15 -4.39 -3.42 2.03
C LEU A 15 -3.92 -4.03 3.36
N VAL A 16 -3.57 -5.32 3.37
CA VAL A 16 -3.11 -6.00 4.59
C VAL A 16 -1.81 -5.39 5.12
N LYS A 17 -0.84 -5.17 4.24
CA LYS A 17 0.47 -4.59 4.59
C LYS A 17 0.31 -3.17 5.14
N HIS A 18 -0.41 -2.29 4.47
CA HIS A 18 -0.58 -0.91 4.91
C HIS A 18 -1.43 -0.80 6.17
N ALA A 19 -2.48 -1.61 6.32
CA ALA A 19 -3.25 -1.66 7.57
C ALA A 19 -2.38 -2.05 8.76
N LEU A 20 -1.51 -3.06 8.61
CA LEU A 20 -0.56 -3.46 9.66
C LEU A 20 0.45 -2.35 9.98
N VAL A 21 1.04 -1.72 8.95
CA VAL A 21 1.99 -0.62 9.16
C VAL A 21 1.33 0.56 9.88
N LEU A 22 0.13 0.96 9.48
CA LEU A 22 -0.63 2.04 10.13
C LEU A 22 -0.97 1.70 11.58
N TRP A 23 -1.40 0.46 11.84
CA TRP A 23 -1.68 -0.02 13.20
C TRP A 23 -0.43 -0.02 14.08
N LEU A 24 0.70 -0.53 13.57
CA LEU A 24 1.98 -0.51 14.27
C LEU A 24 2.47 0.91 14.53
N LEU A 25 2.39 1.81 13.54
CA LEU A 25 2.80 3.20 13.72
C LEU A 25 1.95 3.89 14.79
N LYS A 26 0.63 3.66 14.80
CA LYS A 26 -0.28 4.20 15.82
C LYS A 26 0.11 3.71 17.23
N ASP A 27 0.31 2.40 17.42
CA ASP A 27 0.78 1.86 18.70
C ASP A 27 2.15 2.42 19.06
N ARG A 28 3.07 2.51 18.10
CA ARG A 28 4.46 2.85 18.39
C ARG A 28 4.69 4.30 18.74
N GLN A 29 4.01 5.20 18.03
CA GLN A 29 4.04 6.63 18.30
C GLN A 29 3.49 6.97 19.70
N SER A 30 2.56 6.17 20.23
CA SER A 30 2.04 6.37 21.59
C SER A 30 3.09 6.18 22.70
N ARG A 31 4.23 5.54 22.41
CA ARG A 31 5.31 5.28 23.38
C ARG A 31 6.63 5.99 23.06
N GLY A 32 6.62 6.96 22.14
CA GLY A 32 7.78 7.81 21.84
C GLY A 32 8.09 7.97 20.35
N ARG A 33 9.27 8.53 20.05
CA ARG A 33 9.74 8.74 18.66
C ARG A 33 9.94 7.39 17.96
N VAL A 34 9.52 7.32 16.71
CA VAL A 34 9.65 6.13 15.86
C VAL A 34 10.58 6.44 14.71
N THR A 35 11.59 5.58 14.49
CA THR A 35 12.38 5.55 13.27
C THR A 35 11.85 4.44 12.38
N VAL A 36 11.58 4.75 11.12
CA VAL A 36 11.11 3.78 10.13
C VAL A 36 12.22 3.51 9.12
N LEU A 37 12.56 2.25 8.94
CA LEU A 37 13.49 1.78 7.92
C LEU A 37 12.72 0.91 6.93
N ASP A 38 12.63 1.34 5.68
CA ASP A 38 11.99 0.59 4.61
C ASP A 38 13.04 0.12 3.61
N THR A 39 13.31 -1.18 3.59
CA THR A 39 14.33 -1.78 2.73
C THR A 39 13.91 -1.81 1.26
N HIS A 40 12.61 -1.70 0.97
CA HIS A 40 12.04 -1.82 -0.37
C HIS A 40 10.90 -0.79 -0.57
N ALA A 41 11.19 0.48 -0.28
CA ALA A 41 10.20 1.57 -0.25
C ALA A 41 9.45 1.83 -1.58
N GLY A 42 9.99 1.38 -2.70
CA GLY A 42 9.41 1.62 -4.02
C GLY A 42 9.35 3.12 -4.36
N ALA A 43 8.33 3.54 -5.11
CA ALA A 43 8.15 4.92 -5.56
C ALA A 43 7.44 5.84 -4.54
N GLY A 44 6.98 5.31 -3.41
CA GLY A 44 6.18 6.03 -2.42
C GLY A 44 4.71 6.22 -2.83
N LEU A 45 4.45 6.81 -4.00
CA LEU A 45 3.11 7.00 -4.56
C LEU A 45 3.00 6.37 -5.95
N TYR A 46 1.82 5.83 -6.26
CA TYR A 46 1.54 5.19 -7.54
C TYR A 46 0.24 5.72 -8.14
N ASP A 47 0.32 6.13 -9.41
CA ASP A 47 -0.83 6.49 -10.21
C ASP A 47 -1.57 5.23 -10.69
N LEU A 48 -2.82 5.08 -10.24
CA LEU A 48 -3.66 3.92 -10.56
C LEU A 48 -4.32 4.01 -11.95
N SER A 49 -4.12 5.10 -12.69
CA SER A 49 -4.55 5.23 -14.09
C SER A 49 -3.55 4.65 -15.10
N GLY A 50 -2.33 4.31 -14.66
CA GLY A 50 -1.24 3.75 -15.47
C GLY A 50 -1.20 2.22 -15.47
N ASP A 51 -0.03 1.64 -15.13
CA ASP A 51 0.22 0.19 -15.13
C ASP A 51 -0.83 -0.62 -14.34
N ALA A 52 -1.39 -0.05 -13.25
CA ALA A 52 -2.42 -0.68 -12.43
C ALA A 52 -3.73 -0.96 -13.20
N GLN A 53 -4.06 -0.15 -14.22
CA GLN A 53 -5.22 -0.43 -15.09
C GLN A 53 -5.05 -1.70 -15.93
N ARG A 54 -3.79 -2.06 -16.26
CA ARG A 54 -3.49 -3.25 -17.06
C ARG A 54 -3.71 -4.53 -16.25
N SER A 55 -3.39 -4.52 -14.96
CA SER A 55 -3.58 -5.68 -14.07
C SER A 55 -4.97 -5.75 -13.45
N ARG A 56 -5.59 -4.59 -13.21
CA ARG A 56 -6.89 -4.43 -12.52
C ARG A 56 -6.90 -4.91 -11.08
N GLU A 57 -5.74 -5.13 -10.47
CA GLU A 57 -5.69 -5.64 -9.09
C GLU A 57 -6.26 -4.65 -8.06
N ALA A 58 -6.12 -3.34 -8.30
CA ALA A 58 -6.67 -2.29 -7.46
C ALA A 58 -8.20 -2.30 -7.39
N GLU A 59 -8.88 -2.78 -8.43
CA GLU A 59 -10.34 -2.89 -8.49
C GLU A 59 -10.87 -3.87 -7.43
N ALA A 60 -10.14 -4.96 -7.18
CA ALA A 60 -10.46 -5.93 -6.15
C ALA A 60 -9.91 -5.56 -4.76
N GLY A 61 -9.05 -4.55 -4.67
CA GLY A 61 -8.41 -4.07 -3.45
C GLY A 61 -8.95 -2.70 -3.02
N VAL A 62 -8.11 -1.68 -3.12
CA VAL A 62 -8.38 -0.33 -2.59
C VAL A 62 -9.66 0.29 -3.14
N ALA A 63 -10.03 0.04 -4.40
CA ALA A 63 -11.26 0.58 -4.96
C ALA A 63 -12.51 0.06 -4.23
N ARG A 64 -12.55 -1.25 -3.91
CA ARG A 64 -13.62 -1.85 -3.10
C ARG A 64 -13.62 -1.34 -1.66
N LEU A 65 -12.45 -1.18 -1.06
CA LEU A 65 -12.34 -0.65 0.30
C LEU A 65 -12.91 0.77 0.40
N MET A 66 -12.67 1.62 -0.60
CA MET A 66 -13.15 3.02 -0.62
C MET A 66 -14.67 3.14 -0.78
N THR A 67 -15.36 2.06 -1.17
CA THR A 67 -16.82 2.01 -1.29
C THR A 67 -17.47 1.14 -0.21
N ALA A 68 -16.71 0.69 0.79
CA ALA A 68 -17.24 -0.11 1.89
C ALA A 68 -17.93 0.79 2.94
N GLU A 69 -19.09 0.36 3.43
CA GLU A 69 -19.86 1.01 4.50
C GLU A 69 -19.38 0.62 5.91
#